data_AF-A0AAU4XX07-F1
#
_entry.id   AF-A0AAU4XX07-F1
#
_cell.length_a   1.000
_cell.length_b   1.000
_cell.length_c   1.000
_cell.angle_alpha   90.00
_cell.angle_beta   90.00
_cell.angle_gamma   90.00
#
_symmetry.space_group_name_H-M   'P 1'
#
loop_
_entity.id
_entity.type
_entity.pdbx_description
1 polymer ?
#
loop_
_entity_poly.entity_id
_entity_poly.type
_entity_poly.pdbx_seq_one_letter_code
_entity_poly.pdbx_strand_id
1 'polypeptide(L)'
;MTSAQLPDNISDLFLRQGAEGTFGRFLEEKWTAVCGGLGVEGWETETVLRDLREVIHPWGSRPVGTRCEPPSFVSADGFPAELSVSWKGGRPEIRILFESLGSDRTPLGCQEAGRELTRRLAGRPGADIARYLGIEDLFITSAPDRYRATLWHSLAWRPGEQPHYKVYLNPQVHGLDRAYDVMAEAMHRLGLAEAWEPVGQRGAELARRGHELELMALDLDGGSAPRVKVYYRHRPMQMEELDTVAELAHRYEQGRAARARSVIYSRESGLVSNEPMTCLAFREGTSGPQEANIYLRLPDNTGSDAEAAARIARLMELEGIDPRPHAEIVRRLTAGRGTDTGGLQELCSYRTISPELPADIGVYLRFSTYDGPVV
;
A
#
# COMPACT_ATOMS: atom_id res chain seq x y z
N MET A 1 55.43 22.35 -12.89
CA MET A 1 54.02 22.10 -13.25
C MET A 1 53.65 20.74 -12.73
N THR A 2 53.13 20.70 -11.51
CA THR A 2 52.74 19.49 -10.80
C THR A 2 51.32 19.76 -10.32
N SER A 3 50.33 19.23 -11.05
CA SER A 3 48.92 19.33 -10.71
C SER A 3 48.60 18.18 -9.75
N ALA A 4 48.16 18.56 -8.55
CA ALA A 4 47.70 17.64 -7.52
C ALA A 4 46.32 17.08 -7.92
N GLN A 5 46.20 15.76 -7.95
CA GLN A 5 44.91 15.07 -7.98
C GLN A 5 44.26 15.19 -6.59
N LEU A 6 43.11 15.87 -6.55
CA LEU A 6 42.20 15.82 -5.41
C LEU A 6 41.51 14.43 -5.40
N PRO A 7 41.37 13.77 -4.24
CA PRO A 7 40.72 12.47 -4.16
C PRO A 7 39.19 12.59 -4.31
N ASP A 8 38.63 11.74 -5.17
CA ASP A 8 37.20 11.49 -5.40
C ASP A 8 36.50 10.92 -4.16
N ASN A 9 36.34 11.70 -3.09
CA ASN A 9 35.83 11.17 -1.82
C ASN A 9 34.76 12.06 -1.16
N ILE A 10 33.77 12.49 -1.94
CA ILE A 10 32.54 13.12 -1.42
C ILE A 10 31.30 12.28 -1.76
N SER A 11 31.29 11.53 -2.86
CA SER A 11 30.16 10.66 -3.23
C SER A 11 30.02 9.43 -2.32
N ASP A 12 31.12 8.92 -1.76
CA ASP A 12 31.14 7.76 -0.86
C ASP A 12 30.75 8.09 0.59
N LEU A 13 30.66 9.37 0.97
CA LEU A 13 30.27 9.77 2.32
C LEU A 13 28.76 9.95 2.48
N PHE A 14 28.02 10.20 1.40
CA PHE A 14 26.56 10.35 1.44
C PHE A 14 25.80 9.02 1.27
N LEU A 15 26.49 7.94 0.90
CA LEU A 15 25.93 6.58 0.80
C LEU A 15 26.04 5.75 2.10
N ARG A 16 26.58 6.32 3.18
CA ARG A 16 26.84 5.61 4.46
C ARG A 16 25.75 5.75 5.54
N GLN A 17 24.51 6.02 5.16
CA GLN A 17 23.35 5.79 6.05
C GLN A 17 22.53 4.54 5.64
N GLY A 18 23.12 3.66 4.82
CA GLY A 18 22.57 2.34 4.53
C GLY A 18 23.00 1.28 5.55
N ALA A 19 22.03 0.77 6.32
CA ALA A 19 21.98 -0.62 6.78
C ALA A 19 22.94 -1.15 7.88
N GLU A 20 23.27 -0.39 8.93
CA GLU A 20 23.58 -1.01 10.23
C GLU A 20 22.29 -1.30 11.00
N GLY A 21 21.63 -2.42 10.69
CA GLY A 21 20.39 -2.78 11.37
C GLY A 21 19.64 -3.94 10.75
N THR A 22 18.63 -4.39 11.47
CA THR A 22 17.67 -5.38 10.98
C THR A 22 16.46 -4.67 10.37
N PHE A 23 15.68 -5.36 9.53
CA PHE A 23 14.42 -4.82 9.01
C PHE A 23 13.49 -4.34 10.13
N GLY A 24 13.39 -5.10 11.21
CA GLY A 24 12.55 -4.77 12.35
C GLY A 24 12.96 -3.45 12.99
N ARG A 25 14.24 -3.27 13.32
CA ARG A 25 14.72 -2.01 13.89
C ARG A 25 14.44 -0.83 12.95
N PHE A 26 14.70 -1.00 11.66
CA PHE A 26 14.43 0.04 10.66
C PHE A 26 12.95 0.42 10.65
N LEU A 27 12.05 -0.57 10.59
CA LEU A 27 10.60 -0.33 10.56
C LEU A 27 10.08 0.28 11.86
N GLU A 28 10.60 -0.12 13.03
CA GLU A 28 10.27 0.47 14.32
C GLU A 28 10.66 1.96 14.39
N GLU A 29 11.85 2.31 13.88
CA GLU A 29 12.32 3.69 13.80
C GLU A 29 11.38 4.55 12.91
N LYS A 30 10.98 4.02 11.74
CA LYS A 30 10.04 4.73 10.84
C LYS A 30 8.64 4.83 11.43
N TRP A 31 8.13 3.76 12.04
CA TRP A 31 6.83 3.77 12.71
C TRP A 31 6.80 4.79 13.85
N THR A 32 7.86 4.83 14.66
CA THR A 32 8.00 5.80 15.76
C THR A 32 8.04 7.24 15.25
N ALA A 33 8.72 7.49 14.13
CA ALA A 33 8.73 8.81 13.49
C ALA A 33 7.33 9.23 13.01
N VAL A 34 6.56 8.30 12.44
CA VAL A 34 5.15 8.54 12.04
C VAL A 34 4.28 8.83 13.25
N CYS A 35 4.33 8.00 14.30
CA CYS A 35 3.61 8.23 15.56
C CYS A 35 3.93 9.60 16.16
N GLY A 36 5.22 9.95 16.23
CA GLY A 36 5.67 11.24 16.74
C GLY A 36 5.16 12.42 15.89
N GLY A 37 4.99 12.25 14.58
CA GLY A 37 4.41 13.28 13.72
C GLY A 37 2.90 13.45 13.85
N LEU A 38 2.23 12.41 14.31
CA LEU A 38 0.81 12.45 14.67
C LEU A 38 0.55 12.92 16.11
N GLY A 39 1.62 13.16 16.91
CA GLY A 39 1.49 13.52 18.31
C GLY A 39 1.01 12.37 19.20
N VAL A 40 1.23 11.11 18.78
CA VAL A 40 0.89 9.92 19.55
C VAL A 40 1.83 9.79 20.75
N GLU A 41 1.28 9.43 21.90
CA GLU A 41 2.05 9.24 23.13
C GLU A 41 3.04 8.07 23.04
N GLY A 42 4.16 8.18 23.74
CA GLY A 42 5.23 7.19 23.68
C GLY A 42 4.82 5.79 24.16
N TRP A 43 4.01 5.71 25.22
CA TRP A 43 3.54 4.44 25.78
C TRP A 43 2.59 3.69 24.83
N GLU A 44 1.77 4.46 24.10
CA GLU A 44 0.82 3.94 23.13
C GLU A 44 1.57 3.44 21.89
N THR A 45 2.57 4.20 21.43
CA THR A 45 3.49 3.79 20.37
C THR A 45 4.17 2.46 20.72
N GLU A 46 4.75 2.34 21.92
CA GLU A 46 5.42 1.10 22.34
C GLU A 46 4.47 -0.10 22.43
N THR A 47 3.18 0.14 22.74
CA THR A 47 2.18 -0.93 22.78
C THR A 47 2.00 -1.54 21.39
N VAL A 48 1.76 -0.73 20.35
CA VAL A 48 1.60 -1.23 18.98
C VAL A 48 2.91 -1.74 18.36
N LEU A 49 4.07 -1.23 18.80
CA LEU A 49 5.36 -1.77 18.34
C LEU A 49 5.56 -3.24 18.75
N ARG A 50 4.94 -3.70 19.84
CA ARG A 50 4.94 -5.13 20.20
C ARG A 50 4.18 -5.96 19.16
N ASP A 51 2.99 -5.51 18.76
CA ASP A 51 2.23 -6.17 17.70
C ASP A 51 2.99 -6.19 16.38
N LEU A 52 3.65 -5.07 16.04
CA LEU A 52 4.50 -4.95 14.86
C LEU A 52 5.64 -5.98 14.88
N ARG A 53 6.41 -6.05 15.97
CA ARG A 53 7.52 -7.01 16.15
C ARG A 53 7.06 -8.45 15.95
N GLU A 54 5.90 -8.79 16.47
CA GLU A 54 5.37 -10.15 16.35
C GLU A 54 4.91 -10.51 14.93
N VAL A 55 4.29 -9.57 14.19
CA VAL A 55 3.84 -9.87 12.81
C VAL A 55 5.00 -9.94 11.82
N ILE A 56 6.10 -9.22 12.09
CA ILE A 56 7.30 -9.29 11.25
C ILE A 56 8.27 -10.39 11.69
N HIS A 57 8.02 -11.09 12.79
CA HIS A 57 8.84 -12.22 13.22
C HIS A 57 8.62 -13.43 12.28
N PRO A 58 9.69 -14.18 11.89
CA PRO A 58 11.09 -13.99 12.26
C PRO A 58 11.89 -13.06 11.35
N TRP A 59 11.36 -12.68 10.19
CA TRP A 59 12.15 -11.99 9.16
C TRP A 59 12.62 -10.58 9.58
N GLY A 60 11.95 -9.95 10.53
CA GLY A 60 12.35 -8.67 11.10
C GLY A 60 13.73 -8.68 11.77
N SER A 61 14.28 -9.84 12.15
CA SER A 61 15.65 -9.94 12.67
C SER A 61 16.71 -10.06 11.56
N ARG A 62 16.29 -10.20 10.30
CA ARG A 62 17.25 -10.27 9.18
C ARG A 62 17.90 -8.90 8.98
N PRO A 63 19.22 -8.86 8.67
CA PRO A 63 19.89 -7.62 8.28
C PRO A 63 19.24 -7.03 7.04
N VAL A 64 19.15 -5.69 6.97
CA VAL A 64 18.68 -4.99 5.75
C VAL A 64 19.63 -5.27 4.57
N GLY A 65 20.94 -5.30 4.82
CA GLY A 65 21.95 -5.59 3.80
C GLY A 65 21.98 -4.57 2.66
N THR A 66 22.49 -4.97 1.50
CA THR A 66 22.55 -4.14 0.27
C THR A 66 21.43 -4.45 -0.72
N ARG A 67 20.69 -5.53 -0.52
CA ARG A 67 19.49 -5.92 -1.29
C ARG A 67 18.62 -6.89 -0.50
N CYS A 68 17.34 -6.94 -0.83
CA CYS A 68 16.44 -7.99 -0.34
C CYS A 68 16.51 -9.24 -1.23
N GLU A 69 16.53 -10.44 -0.61
CA GLU A 69 16.46 -11.71 -1.34
C GLU A 69 15.43 -12.66 -0.67
N PRO A 70 14.40 -13.12 -1.41
CA PRO A 70 14.01 -12.62 -2.73
C PRO A 70 13.57 -11.15 -2.66
N PRO A 71 13.64 -10.39 -3.76
CA PRO A 71 13.12 -9.03 -3.78
C PRO A 71 11.59 -9.06 -3.65
N SER A 72 11.04 -8.11 -2.89
CA SER A 72 9.59 -8.00 -2.65
C SER A 72 8.94 -6.96 -3.55
N PHE A 73 7.78 -7.29 -4.11
CA PHE A 73 7.02 -6.39 -4.97
C PHE A 73 6.26 -5.28 -4.21
N VAL A 74 6.35 -5.25 -2.87
CA VAL A 74 5.78 -4.17 -2.06
C VAL A 74 6.39 -2.82 -2.44
N SER A 75 7.69 -2.80 -2.76
CA SER A 75 8.43 -1.61 -3.18
C SER A 75 9.20 -1.85 -4.47
N ALA A 76 9.40 -0.80 -5.26
CA ALA A 76 10.12 -0.85 -6.52
C ALA A 76 11.58 -1.32 -6.33
N ASP A 77 12.22 -0.93 -5.23
CA ASP A 77 13.60 -1.31 -4.88
C ASP A 77 13.71 -2.72 -4.25
N GLY A 78 12.60 -3.44 -4.10
CA GLY A 78 12.57 -4.79 -3.53
C GLY A 78 12.44 -4.82 -2.01
N PHE A 79 12.34 -3.66 -1.34
CA PHE A 79 12.14 -3.60 0.10
C PHE A 79 10.78 -4.20 0.50
N PRO A 80 10.72 -5.06 1.54
CA PRO A 80 9.56 -5.92 1.81
C PRO A 80 8.43 -5.25 2.57
N ALA A 81 8.45 -3.92 2.73
CA ALA A 81 7.46 -3.22 3.52
C ALA A 81 7.22 -1.77 3.06
N GLU A 82 6.03 -1.26 3.35
CA GLU A 82 5.61 0.12 3.09
C GLU A 82 4.80 0.61 4.29
N LEU A 83 4.96 1.88 4.69
CA LEU A 83 4.08 2.52 5.67
C LEU A 83 3.00 3.33 4.97
N SER A 84 1.85 3.50 5.60
CA SER A 84 0.88 4.50 5.17
C SER A 84 0.17 5.15 6.35
N VAL A 85 -0.31 6.37 6.14
CA VAL A 85 -1.18 7.09 7.08
C VAL A 85 -2.42 7.51 6.33
N SER A 86 -3.60 7.28 6.89
CA SER A 86 -4.84 7.82 6.33
C SER A 86 -5.67 8.56 7.35
N TRP A 87 -6.28 9.65 6.93
CA TRP A 87 -7.23 10.43 7.72
C TRP A 87 -8.63 10.03 7.31
N LYS A 88 -9.34 9.35 8.22
CA LYS A 88 -10.72 8.93 8.00
C LYS A 88 -11.62 9.50 9.09
N GLY A 89 -12.59 10.33 8.70
CA GLY A 89 -13.42 11.07 9.65
C GLY A 89 -12.57 11.90 10.63
N GLY A 90 -11.50 12.53 10.14
CA GLY A 90 -10.56 13.34 10.93
C GLY A 90 -9.62 12.56 11.85
N ARG A 91 -9.72 11.22 11.93
CA ARG A 91 -8.84 10.38 12.75
C ARG A 91 -7.76 9.72 11.91
N PRO A 92 -6.47 9.81 12.30
CA PRO A 92 -5.40 9.12 11.59
C PRO A 92 -5.42 7.62 11.88
N GLU A 93 -5.06 6.83 10.86
CA GLU A 93 -4.85 5.39 10.93
C GLU A 93 -3.50 5.10 10.27
N ILE A 94 -2.57 4.54 11.03
CA ILE A 94 -1.23 4.14 10.58
C ILE A 94 -1.31 2.70 10.10
N ARG A 95 -0.64 2.38 9.00
CA ARG A 95 -0.52 1.00 8.52
C ARG A 95 0.90 0.68 8.12
N ILE A 96 1.23 -0.60 8.23
CA ILE A 96 2.32 -1.23 7.49
C ILE A 96 1.70 -2.26 6.54
N LEU A 97 2.18 -2.32 5.30
CA LEU A 97 1.98 -3.42 4.35
C LEU A 97 3.32 -4.11 4.20
N PHE A 98 3.37 -5.44 4.20
CA PHE A 98 4.63 -6.18 4.09
C PHE A 98 4.49 -7.58 3.52
N GLU A 99 5.59 -8.08 2.96
CA GLU A 99 5.77 -9.47 2.56
C GLU A 99 6.52 -10.22 3.66
N SER A 100 5.99 -11.37 4.08
CA SER A 100 6.70 -12.25 5.01
C SER A 100 7.81 -12.98 4.28
N LEU A 101 9.04 -12.90 4.78
CA LEU A 101 10.20 -13.51 4.11
C LEU A 101 10.57 -14.87 4.73
N GLY A 102 10.56 -15.91 3.90
CA GLY A 102 11.01 -17.26 4.29
C GLY A 102 12.50 -17.33 4.66
N SER A 103 12.88 -18.32 5.45
CA SER A 103 14.27 -18.55 5.87
C SER A 103 15.17 -19.10 4.75
N ASP A 104 14.58 -19.83 3.81
CA ASP A 104 15.23 -20.43 2.63
C ASP A 104 15.46 -19.42 1.49
N ARG A 105 14.92 -18.19 1.62
CA ARG A 105 15.06 -17.08 0.65
C ARG A 105 14.56 -17.43 -0.75
N THR A 106 13.47 -18.19 -0.83
CA THR A 106 12.79 -18.49 -2.10
C THR A 106 11.43 -17.80 -2.15
N PRO A 107 10.87 -17.55 -3.35
CA PRO A 107 9.48 -17.07 -3.47
C PRO A 107 8.47 -18.01 -2.80
N LEU A 108 8.71 -19.33 -2.86
CA LEU A 108 7.89 -20.33 -2.17
C LEU A 108 8.00 -20.19 -0.66
N GLY A 109 9.20 -19.95 -0.14
CA GLY A 109 9.42 -19.65 1.27
C GLY A 109 8.69 -18.40 1.75
N CYS A 110 8.60 -17.35 0.91
CA CYS A 110 7.78 -16.17 1.24
C CYS A 110 6.29 -16.51 1.31
N GLN A 111 5.77 -17.28 0.35
CA GLN A 111 4.40 -17.78 0.39
C GLN A 111 4.14 -18.56 1.70
N GLU A 112 4.97 -19.55 2.02
CA GLU A 112 4.76 -20.37 3.22
C GLU A 112 4.91 -19.55 4.52
N ALA A 113 5.85 -18.60 4.57
CA ALA A 113 5.99 -17.69 5.71
C ALA A 113 4.74 -16.80 5.90
N GLY A 114 4.15 -16.34 4.81
CA GLY A 114 2.90 -15.60 4.86
C GLY A 114 1.72 -16.46 5.32
N ARG A 115 1.62 -17.70 4.83
CA ARG A 115 0.59 -18.68 5.23
C ARG A 115 0.68 -19.02 6.72
N GLU A 116 1.90 -19.18 7.24
CA GLU A 116 2.20 -19.36 8.66
C GLU A 116 1.74 -18.14 9.48
N LEU A 117 2.07 -16.92 9.02
CA LEU A 117 1.62 -15.70 9.68
C LEU A 117 0.10 -15.61 9.73
N THR A 118 -0.62 -15.87 8.64
CA THR A 118 -2.10 -15.85 8.66
C THR A 118 -2.65 -16.82 9.71
N ARG A 119 -2.11 -18.03 9.79
CA ARG A 119 -2.52 -19.01 10.81
C ARG A 119 -2.23 -18.52 12.23
N ARG A 120 -1.08 -17.86 12.48
CA ARG A 120 -0.76 -17.25 13.78
C ARG A 120 -1.73 -16.14 14.17
N LEU A 121 -2.23 -15.37 13.20
CA LEU A 121 -3.18 -14.28 13.45
C LEU A 121 -4.53 -14.80 13.98
N ALA A 122 -4.91 -16.05 13.71
CA ALA A 122 -6.16 -16.63 14.22
C ALA A 122 -6.29 -16.61 15.76
N GLY A 123 -5.15 -16.58 16.47
CA GLY A 123 -5.13 -16.52 17.93
C GLY A 123 -5.24 -15.10 18.49
N ARG A 124 -5.33 -14.06 17.64
CA ARG A 124 -5.32 -12.67 18.10
C ARG A 124 -6.72 -12.14 18.37
N PRO A 125 -6.87 -11.24 19.37
CA PRO A 125 -8.14 -10.56 19.61
C PRO A 125 -8.67 -9.86 18.35
N GLY A 126 -9.95 -10.07 18.05
CA GLY A 126 -10.65 -9.46 16.91
C GLY A 126 -10.33 -10.06 15.54
N ALA A 127 -9.30 -10.90 15.41
CA ALA A 127 -8.93 -11.49 14.13
C ALA A 127 -9.80 -12.72 13.79
N ASP A 128 -10.23 -12.81 12.53
CA ASP A 128 -10.88 -14.00 11.97
C ASP A 128 -10.25 -14.32 10.60
N ILE A 129 -9.85 -15.59 10.43
CA ILE A 129 -9.20 -16.09 9.21
C ILE A 129 -10.07 -17.10 8.47
N ALA A 130 -11.27 -17.42 8.93
CA ALA A 130 -12.13 -18.45 8.31
C ALA A 130 -12.41 -18.14 6.83
N ARG A 131 -12.69 -16.87 6.52
CA ARG A 131 -12.88 -16.40 5.14
C ARG A 131 -11.64 -16.57 4.27
N TYR A 132 -10.45 -16.31 4.83
CA TYR A 132 -9.19 -16.56 4.13
C TYR A 132 -8.99 -18.05 3.86
N LEU A 133 -9.21 -18.91 4.85
CA LEU A 133 -9.04 -20.36 4.70
C LEU A 133 -9.97 -20.95 3.64
N GLY A 134 -11.15 -20.37 3.43
CA GLY A 134 -12.10 -20.79 2.39
C GLY A 134 -11.65 -20.49 0.95
N ILE A 135 -10.66 -19.61 0.76
CA ILE A 135 -10.17 -19.20 -0.57
C ILE A 135 -8.67 -19.41 -0.76
N GLU A 136 -7.93 -19.86 0.26
CA GLU A 136 -6.46 -19.94 0.23
C GLU A 136 -5.94 -20.73 -0.99
N ASP A 137 -6.59 -21.85 -1.33
CA ASP A 137 -6.21 -22.72 -2.44
C ASP A 137 -6.20 -22.02 -3.81
N LEU A 138 -6.99 -20.95 -3.98
CA LEU A 138 -7.09 -20.19 -5.23
C LEU A 138 -5.90 -19.25 -5.45
N PHE A 139 -5.14 -18.95 -4.39
CA PHE A 139 -4.11 -17.91 -4.38
C PHE A 139 -2.70 -18.45 -4.10
N ILE A 140 -2.54 -19.77 -4.00
CA ILE A 140 -1.25 -20.43 -3.76
C ILE A 140 -0.80 -21.22 -4.98
N THR A 141 0.51 -21.33 -5.16
CA THR A 141 1.11 -22.13 -6.24
C THR A 141 2.35 -22.87 -5.75
N SER A 142 2.70 -23.97 -6.40
CA SER A 142 3.95 -24.70 -6.15
C SER A 142 5.17 -24.03 -6.79
N ALA A 143 4.95 -23.08 -7.71
CA ALA A 143 6.02 -22.39 -8.44
C ALA A 143 5.74 -20.87 -8.49
N PRO A 144 5.81 -20.17 -7.34
CA PRO A 144 5.57 -18.73 -7.31
C PRO A 144 6.70 -17.97 -8.02
N ASP A 145 6.30 -16.96 -8.79
CA ASP A 145 7.22 -16.12 -9.53
C ASP A 145 8.10 -15.26 -8.60
N ARG A 146 9.35 -15.05 -9.00
CA ARG A 146 10.22 -14.09 -8.32
C ARG A 146 9.65 -12.68 -8.48
N TYR A 147 9.68 -11.87 -7.42
CA TYR A 147 9.18 -10.49 -7.44
C TYR A 147 7.68 -10.36 -7.75
N ARG A 148 6.90 -11.42 -7.55
CA ARG A 148 5.42 -11.39 -7.54
C ARG A 148 4.94 -12.25 -6.39
N ALA A 149 4.76 -11.60 -5.23
CA ALA A 149 4.27 -12.28 -4.05
C ALA A 149 2.90 -12.88 -4.31
N THR A 150 2.64 -14.04 -3.71
CA THR A 150 1.31 -14.64 -3.70
C THR A 150 0.43 -14.01 -2.63
N LEU A 151 1.04 -13.63 -1.50
CA LEU A 151 0.35 -12.92 -0.45
C LEU A 151 1.22 -11.95 0.36
N TRP A 152 0.60 -10.87 0.83
CA TRP A 152 1.12 -9.91 1.77
C TRP A 152 0.18 -9.75 2.97
N HIS A 153 0.68 -9.07 4.00
CA HIS A 153 -0.12 -8.71 5.16
C HIS A 153 -0.08 -7.22 5.41
N SER A 154 -1.14 -6.70 6.01
CA SER A 154 -1.13 -5.37 6.57
C SER A 154 -1.60 -5.39 8.02
N LEU A 155 -0.91 -4.62 8.85
CA LEU A 155 -1.36 -4.23 10.18
C LEU A 155 -1.79 -2.77 10.06
N ALA A 156 -3.04 -2.49 10.41
CA ALA A 156 -3.62 -1.15 10.47
C ALA A 156 -3.99 -0.82 11.91
N TRP A 157 -3.64 0.37 12.38
CA TRP A 157 -3.80 0.76 13.76
C TRP A 157 -4.25 2.21 13.87
N ARG A 158 -5.18 2.47 14.79
CA ARG A 158 -5.62 3.81 15.18
C ARG A 158 -5.23 4.05 16.63
N PRO A 159 -4.76 5.26 16.98
CA PRO A 159 -4.61 5.63 18.37
C PRO A 159 -5.92 5.40 19.15
N GLY A 160 -5.79 4.70 20.28
CA GLY A 160 -6.84 4.28 21.20
C GLY A 160 -7.47 2.93 20.89
N GLU A 161 -7.07 2.26 19.80
CA GLU A 161 -7.73 1.03 19.32
C GLU A 161 -6.74 -0.13 19.18
N GLN A 162 -7.28 -1.34 19.06
CA GLN A 162 -6.49 -2.53 18.75
C GLN A 162 -6.12 -2.56 17.25
N PRO A 163 -5.00 -3.20 16.87
CA PRO A 163 -4.67 -3.37 15.47
C PRO A 163 -5.66 -4.27 14.73
N HIS A 164 -5.94 -3.93 13.48
CA HIS A 164 -6.68 -4.75 12.53
C HIS A 164 -5.72 -5.32 11.49
N TYR A 165 -6.01 -6.54 11.02
CA TYR A 165 -5.16 -7.23 10.05
C TYR A 165 -5.87 -7.39 8.71
N LYS A 166 -5.07 -7.41 7.64
CA LYS A 166 -5.53 -7.73 6.30
C LYS A 166 -4.55 -8.67 5.63
N VAL A 167 -5.05 -9.51 4.75
CA VAL A 167 -4.24 -10.24 3.78
C VAL A 167 -4.49 -9.62 2.41
N TYR A 168 -3.42 -9.45 1.63
CA TYR A 168 -3.48 -9.10 0.21
C TYR A 168 -3.04 -10.34 -0.56
N LEU A 169 -3.75 -10.66 -1.63
CA LEU A 169 -3.62 -11.88 -2.43
C LEU A 169 -3.45 -11.48 -3.89
N ASN A 170 -2.66 -12.27 -4.63
CA ASN A 170 -2.41 -12.04 -6.06
C ASN A 170 -3.36 -12.89 -6.92
N PRO A 171 -4.39 -12.30 -7.57
CA PRO A 171 -5.30 -13.04 -8.45
C PRO A 171 -4.61 -13.60 -9.70
N GLN A 172 -3.46 -13.07 -10.07
CA GLN A 172 -2.68 -13.45 -11.24
C GLN A 172 -1.70 -14.61 -10.95
N VAL A 173 -1.78 -15.26 -9.78
CA VAL A 173 -0.87 -16.36 -9.39
C VAL A 173 -0.88 -17.54 -10.37
N HIS A 174 -1.95 -17.69 -11.15
CA HIS A 174 -2.11 -18.70 -12.20
C HIS A 174 -2.10 -18.09 -13.62
N GLY A 175 -1.53 -16.89 -13.76
CA GLY A 175 -1.47 -16.13 -15.00
C GLY A 175 -2.59 -15.09 -15.14
N LEU A 176 -2.33 -14.07 -15.97
CA LEU A 176 -3.23 -12.94 -16.22
C LEU A 176 -4.61 -13.38 -16.74
N ASP A 177 -4.64 -14.36 -17.65
CA ASP A 177 -5.86 -14.83 -18.30
C ASP A 177 -6.83 -15.52 -17.32
N ARG A 178 -6.33 -16.00 -16.17
CA ARG A 178 -7.12 -16.69 -15.15
C ARG A 178 -7.57 -15.78 -14.01
N ALA A 179 -7.08 -14.54 -13.96
CA ALA A 179 -7.25 -13.67 -12.80
C ALA A 179 -8.73 -13.36 -12.49
N TYR A 180 -9.56 -13.15 -13.52
CA TYR A 180 -10.99 -12.91 -13.33
C TYR A 180 -11.76 -14.17 -12.91
N ASP A 181 -11.37 -15.36 -13.40
CA ASP A 181 -11.97 -16.63 -12.98
C ASP A 181 -11.67 -16.91 -11.50
N VAL A 182 -10.41 -16.70 -11.09
CA VAL A 182 -9.97 -16.79 -9.70
C VAL A 182 -10.78 -15.85 -8.81
N MET A 183 -10.97 -14.60 -9.23
CA MET A 183 -11.79 -13.64 -8.49
C MET A 183 -13.27 -14.01 -8.44
N ALA A 184 -13.84 -14.51 -9.53
CA ALA A 184 -15.24 -14.94 -9.55
C ALA A 184 -15.49 -16.07 -8.55
N GLU A 185 -14.60 -17.07 -8.53
CA GLU A 185 -14.68 -18.19 -7.58
C GLU A 185 -14.45 -17.72 -6.13
N ALA A 186 -13.44 -16.87 -5.89
CA ALA A 186 -13.18 -16.32 -4.56
C ALA A 186 -14.38 -15.51 -4.04
N MET A 187 -14.95 -14.63 -4.87
CA MET A 187 -16.14 -13.86 -4.51
C MET A 187 -17.36 -14.75 -4.27
N HIS A 188 -17.53 -15.83 -5.04
CA HIS A 188 -18.59 -16.81 -4.81
C HIS A 188 -18.46 -17.48 -3.43
N ARG A 189 -17.27 -18.02 -3.11
CA ARG A 189 -17.00 -18.66 -1.80
C ARG A 189 -17.15 -17.71 -0.62
N LEU A 190 -16.94 -16.42 -0.84
CA LEU A 190 -17.09 -15.36 0.17
C LEU A 190 -18.51 -14.78 0.27
N GLY A 191 -19.48 -15.30 -0.50
CA GLY A 191 -20.87 -14.80 -0.49
C GLY A 191 -21.05 -13.46 -1.21
N LEU A 192 -20.14 -13.09 -2.11
CA LEU A 192 -20.06 -11.80 -2.81
C LEU A 192 -20.26 -11.92 -4.33
N ALA A 193 -20.75 -13.06 -4.83
CA ALA A 193 -20.95 -13.29 -6.27
C ALA A 193 -21.83 -12.20 -6.92
N GLU A 194 -22.97 -11.87 -6.31
CA GLU A 194 -23.88 -10.83 -6.82
C GLU A 194 -23.21 -9.45 -6.86
N ALA A 195 -22.45 -9.10 -5.81
CA ALA A 195 -21.73 -7.83 -5.74
C ALA A 195 -20.60 -7.75 -6.79
N TRP A 196 -19.97 -8.87 -7.12
CA TRP A 196 -18.88 -8.96 -8.09
C TRP A 196 -19.36 -8.95 -9.54
N GLU A 197 -20.54 -9.50 -9.81
CA GLU A 197 -21.03 -9.76 -11.16
C GLU A 197 -20.95 -8.55 -12.12
N PRO A 198 -21.38 -7.33 -11.76
CA PRO A 198 -21.26 -6.17 -12.66
C PRO A 198 -19.82 -5.83 -13.05
N VAL A 199 -18.86 -6.11 -12.15
CA VAL A 199 -17.43 -5.89 -12.40
C VAL A 199 -16.86 -7.03 -13.25
N GLY A 200 -17.20 -8.28 -12.92
CA GLY A 200 -16.79 -9.46 -13.67
C GLY A 200 -17.22 -9.44 -15.14
N GLN A 201 -18.46 -9.01 -15.42
CA GLN A 201 -18.99 -8.87 -16.79
C GLN A 201 -18.19 -7.89 -17.66
N ARG A 202 -17.55 -6.89 -17.06
CA ARG A 202 -16.71 -5.91 -17.75
C ARG A 202 -15.23 -6.29 -17.79
N GLY A 203 -14.83 -7.42 -17.18
CA GLY A 203 -13.41 -7.73 -16.98
C GLY A 203 -12.57 -7.75 -18.25
N ALA A 204 -13.06 -8.39 -19.31
CA ALA A 204 -12.38 -8.43 -20.60
C ALA A 204 -12.32 -7.06 -21.30
N GLU A 205 -13.31 -6.21 -21.11
CA GLU A 205 -13.31 -4.82 -21.60
C GLU A 205 -12.25 -4.00 -20.85
N LEU A 206 -12.27 -4.05 -19.51
CA LEU A 206 -11.34 -3.33 -18.64
C LEU A 206 -9.88 -3.71 -18.93
N ALA A 207 -9.60 -5.01 -19.06
CA ALA A 207 -8.25 -5.50 -19.39
C ALA A 207 -7.75 -4.96 -20.75
N ARG A 208 -8.60 -4.97 -21.79
CA ARG A 208 -8.24 -4.41 -23.11
C ARG A 208 -7.97 -2.90 -23.07
N ARG A 209 -8.64 -2.18 -22.18
CA ARG A 209 -8.45 -0.74 -21.95
C ARG A 209 -7.23 -0.43 -21.06
N GLY A 210 -6.53 -1.45 -20.57
CA GLY A 210 -5.32 -1.30 -19.76
C GLY A 210 -5.56 -1.20 -18.25
N HIS A 211 -6.75 -1.56 -17.77
CA HIS A 211 -7.05 -1.71 -16.35
C HIS A 211 -6.79 -3.16 -15.92
N GLU A 212 -5.67 -3.38 -15.23
CA GLU A 212 -5.21 -4.71 -14.84
C GLU A 212 -5.62 -5.03 -13.41
N LEU A 213 -6.32 -6.14 -13.23
CA LEU A 213 -6.68 -6.68 -11.92
C LEU A 213 -5.42 -7.15 -11.18
N GLU A 214 -4.92 -6.34 -10.24
CA GLU A 214 -3.60 -6.51 -9.63
C GLU A 214 -3.63 -7.26 -8.30
N LEU A 215 -4.50 -6.86 -7.37
CA LEU A 215 -4.56 -7.43 -6.01
C LEU A 215 -5.99 -7.60 -5.53
N MET A 216 -6.20 -8.58 -4.67
CA MET A 216 -7.36 -8.69 -3.78
C MET A 216 -6.88 -8.46 -2.36
N ALA A 217 -7.64 -7.76 -1.52
CA ALA A 217 -7.39 -7.72 -0.09
C ALA A 217 -8.63 -8.12 0.71
N LEU A 218 -8.42 -8.85 1.79
CA LEU A 218 -9.45 -9.33 2.69
C LEU A 218 -9.17 -8.82 4.10
N ASP A 219 -10.16 -8.16 4.70
CA ASP A 219 -10.14 -7.81 6.12
C ASP A 219 -10.18 -9.11 6.95
N LEU A 220 -9.18 -9.35 7.81
CA LEU A 220 -9.09 -10.51 8.71
C LEU A 220 -9.73 -10.17 10.06
N ASP A 221 -11.02 -9.85 10.05
CA ASP A 221 -11.76 -9.31 11.19
C ASP A 221 -13.03 -10.13 11.44
N GLY A 222 -13.27 -10.52 12.70
CA GLY A 222 -14.47 -11.28 13.13
C GLY A 222 -15.70 -10.39 13.40
N GLY A 223 -15.57 -9.08 13.24
CA GLY A 223 -16.63 -8.10 13.41
C GLY A 223 -17.68 -8.08 12.30
N SER A 224 -18.58 -7.09 12.35
CA SER A 224 -19.85 -7.11 11.62
C SER A 224 -19.80 -6.68 10.14
N ALA A 225 -18.65 -6.34 9.58
CA ALA A 225 -18.58 -5.85 8.18
C ALA A 225 -17.24 -6.08 7.46
N PRO A 226 -16.67 -7.30 7.45
CA PRO A 226 -15.41 -7.58 6.78
C PRO A 226 -15.56 -7.39 5.26
N ARG A 227 -14.66 -6.61 4.67
CA ARG A 227 -14.68 -6.29 3.24
C ARG A 227 -13.73 -7.15 2.44
N VAL A 228 -14.10 -7.32 1.17
CA VAL A 228 -13.14 -7.59 0.10
C VAL A 228 -12.83 -6.30 -0.63
N LYS A 229 -11.56 -6.11 -0.95
CA LYS A 229 -11.05 -5.01 -1.77
C LYS A 229 -10.40 -5.55 -3.02
N VAL A 230 -10.64 -4.93 -4.16
CA VAL A 230 -10.08 -5.35 -5.45
C VAL A 230 -9.37 -4.17 -6.09
N TYR A 231 -8.10 -4.34 -6.38
CA TYR A 231 -7.20 -3.31 -6.86
C TYR A 231 -6.92 -3.49 -8.35
N TYR A 232 -7.05 -2.41 -9.09
CA TYR A 232 -6.72 -2.30 -10.50
C TYR A 232 -5.50 -1.40 -10.65
N ARG A 233 -4.47 -1.88 -11.34
CA ARG A 233 -3.35 -1.06 -11.82
C ARG A 233 -3.64 -0.60 -13.24
N HIS A 234 -3.38 0.67 -13.51
CA HIS A 234 -3.73 1.30 -14.79
C HIS A 234 -2.47 1.49 -15.63
N ARG A 235 -2.40 0.85 -16.80
CA ARG A 235 -1.35 1.11 -17.80
C ARG A 235 -1.39 2.56 -18.30
N PRO A 236 -0.37 3.06 -19.03
CA PRO A 236 -0.39 4.42 -19.55
C PRO A 236 -1.69 4.74 -20.31
N MET A 237 -2.45 5.73 -19.81
CA MET A 237 -3.77 6.09 -20.33
C MET A 237 -4.07 7.58 -20.14
N GLN A 238 -5.09 8.09 -20.81
CA GLN A 238 -5.54 9.47 -20.60
C GLN A 238 -6.12 9.62 -19.19
N MET A 239 -5.95 10.81 -18.58
CA MET A 239 -6.36 11.04 -17.20
C MET A 239 -7.85 10.78 -16.96
N GLU A 240 -8.69 11.03 -17.97
CA GLU A 240 -10.14 10.82 -17.93
C GLU A 240 -10.49 9.32 -17.90
N GLU A 241 -9.63 8.46 -18.47
CA GLU A 241 -9.82 7.01 -18.49
C GLU A 241 -9.72 6.38 -17.09
N LEU A 242 -9.01 7.04 -16.16
CA LEU A 242 -8.80 6.56 -14.79
C LEU A 242 -10.10 6.39 -13.99
N ASP A 243 -11.17 7.09 -14.39
CA ASP A 243 -12.47 7.01 -13.75
C ASP A 243 -13.21 5.69 -14.06
N THR A 244 -12.90 5.04 -15.18
CA THR A 244 -13.65 3.90 -15.72
C THR A 244 -13.92 2.79 -14.70
N VAL A 245 -12.93 2.46 -13.88
CA VAL A 245 -13.08 1.45 -12.82
C VAL A 245 -13.80 2.03 -11.61
N ALA A 246 -13.49 3.25 -11.20
CA ALA A 246 -14.03 3.86 -10.00
C ALA A 246 -15.54 4.15 -10.12
N GLU A 247 -16.01 4.47 -11.34
CA GLU A 247 -17.43 4.67 -11.68
C GLU A 247 -18.31 3.44 -11.46
N LEU A 248 -17.72 2.25 -11.31
CA LEU A 248 -18.46 1.05 -10.91
C LEU A 248 -18.99 1.14 -9.47
N ALA A 249 -18.37 1.98 -8.63
CA ALA A 249 -18.73 2.08 -7.22
C ALA A 249 -19.85 3.09 -6.95
N HIS A 250 -20.84 2.69 -6.15
CA HIS A 250 -22.03 3.51 -5.88
C HIS A 250 -21.74 4.88 -5.25
N ARG A 251 -20.70 5.00 -4.41
CA ARG A 251 -20.36 6.24 -3.69
C ARG A 251 -19.26 7.05 -4.36
N TYR A 252 -18.90 6.70 -5.59
CA TYR A 252 -17.88 7.42 -6.33
C TYR A 252 -18.41 8.78 -6.80
N GLU A 253 -17.68 9.85 -6.49
CA GLU A 253 -17.99 11.18 -7.00
C GLU A 253 -16.91 11.66 -7.97
N GLN A 254 -17.17 11.47 -9.26
CA GLN A 254 -16.24 11.78 -10.35
C GLN A 254 -15.71 13.21 -10.28
N GLY A 255 -16.57 14.21 -10.07
CA GLY A 255 -16.15 15.62 -10.02
C GLY A 255 -15.21 15.94 -8.86
N ARG A 256 -15.34 15.26 -7.72
CA ARG A 256 -14.44 15.41 -6.58
C ARG A 256 -13.10 14.71 -6.83
N ALA A 257 -13.16 13.49 -7.32
CA ALA A 257 -11.99 12.71 -7.68
C ALA A 257 -11.16 13.37 -8.79
N ALA A 258 -11.81 13.99 -9.79
CA ALA A 258 -11.14 14.79 -10.83
C ALA A 258 -10.37 15.97 -10.23
N ARG A 259 -10.97 16.71 -9.28
CA ARG A 259 -10.26 17.78 -8.57
C ARG A 259 -9.06 17.25 -7.78
N ALA A 260 -9.22 16.12 -7.09
CA ALA A 260 -8.11 15.49 -6.36
C ALA A 260 -6.96 15.10 -7.29
N ARG A 261 -7.26 14.51 -8.45
CA ARG A 261 -6.27 14.22 -9.49
C ARG A 261 -5.56 15.46 -9.98
N SER A 262 -6.31 16.52 -10.30
CA SER A 262 -5.72 17.75 -10.81
C SER A 262 -4.79 18.42 -9.79
N VAL A 263 -5.12 18.35 -8.50
CA VAL A 263 -4.26 18.87 -7.43
C VAL A 263 -2.96 18.05 -7.32
N ILE A 264 -3.06 16.72 -7.30
CA ILE A 264 -1.89 15.85 -7.11
C ILE A 264 -0.97 15.83 -8.34
N TYR A 265 -1.54 15.81 -9.54
CA TYR A 265 -0.79 15.83 -10.79
C TYR A 265 -0.46 17.24 -11.29
N SER A 266 -0.99 18.28 -10.64
CA SER A 266 -0.80 19.68 -11.03
C SER A 266 -1.19 19.99 -12.49
N ARG A 267 -2.20 19.29 -13.02
CA ARG A 267 -2.73 19.45 -14.39
C ARG A 267 -4.12 18.82 -14.50
N GLU A 268 -4.94 19.31 -15.43
CA GLU A 268 -6.32 18.84 -15.58
C GLU A 268 -6.48 17.65 -16.53
N SER A 269 -5.51 17.39 -17.42
CA SER A 269 -5.64 16.38 -18.47
C SER A 269 -4.28 15.84 -18.94
N GLY A 270 -4.36 14.89 -19.87
CA GLY A 270 -3.23 14.31 -20.60
C GLY A 270 -2.84 12.91 -20.10
N LEU A 271 -1.78 12.37 -20.71
CA LEU A 271 -1.35 11.00 -20.45
C LEU A 271 -0.80 10.84 -19.03
N VAL A 272 -1.27 9.83 -18.31
CA VAL A 272 -0.75 9.38 -17.02
C VAL A 272 -0.06 8.04 -17.25
N SER A 273 1.25 7.98 -17.01
CA SER A 273 2.09 6.81 -17.37
C SER A 273 2.77 6.14 -16.18
N ASN A 274 2.58 6.64 -14.96
CA ASN A 274 3.23 6.14 -13.76
C ASN A 274 2.36 5.16 -12.96
N GLU A 275 1.49 4.42 -13.65
CA GLU A 275 0.71 3.31 -13.09
C GLU A 275 -0.12 3.61 -11.83
N PRO A 276 -1.04 4.60 -11.85
CA PRO A 276 -1.98 4.80 -10.75
C PRO A 276 -2.89 3.58 -10.56
N MET A 277 -3.59 3.54 -9.42
CA MET A 277 -4.46 2.41 -9.10
C MET A 277 -5.86 2.85 -8.68
N THR A 278 -6.83 1.96 -8.85
CA THR A 278 -8.18 2.08 -8.27
C THR A 278 -8.48 0.85 -7.43
N CYS A 279 -9.02 1.04 -6.22
CA CYS A 279 -9.53 -0.04 -5.38
C CYS A 279 -11.05 0.05 -5.27
N LEU A 280 -11.74 -1.04 -5.55
CA LEU A 280 -13.16 -1.23 -5.29
C LEU A 280 -13.37 -2.00 -3.99
N ALA A 281 -14.33 -1.59 -3.16
CA ALA A 281 -14.65 -2.30 -1.92
C ALA A 281 -16.05 -2.95 -1.98
N PHE A 282 -16.09 -4.24 -1.66
CA PHE A 282 -17.28 -5.09 -1.68
C PHE A 282 -17.69 -5.47 -0.26
N ARG A 283 -19.00 -5.53 -0.05
CA ARG A 283 -19.64 -5.89 1.22
C ARG A 283 -20.81 -6.81 0.94
N GLU A 284 -21.09 -7.70 1.88
CA GLU A 284 -22.27 -8.56 1.82
C GLU A 284 -23.56 -7.72 1.80
N GLY A 285 -24.59 -8.23 1.13
CA GLY A 285 -25.90 -7.57 1.03
C GLY A 285 -25.95 -6.38 0.08
N THR A 286 -24.97 -6.23 -0.82
CA THR A 286 -24.94 -5.16 -1.82
C THR A 286 -24.82 -5.72 -3.23
N SER A 287 -25.40 -5.05 -4.24
CA SER A 287 -25.43 -5.51 -5.64
C SER A 287 -24.25 -4.99 -6.47
N GLY A 288 -23.19 -4.48 -5.83
CA GLY A 288 -22.06 -3.85 -6.49
C GLY A 288 -21.05 -3.29 -5.50
N PRO A 289 -19.87 -2.85 -5.96
CA PRO A 289 -18.89 -2.21 -5.11
C PRO A 289 -19.46 -0.91 -4.52
N GLN A 290 -19.29 -0.72 -3.22
CA GLN A 290 -19.86 0.43 -2.52
C GLN A 290 -18.95 1.65 -2.59
N GLU A 291 -17.65 1.43 -2.49
CA GLU A 291 -16.65 2.48 -2.33
C GLU A 291 -15.54 2.29 -3.37
N ALA A 292 -15.05 3.40 -3.92
CA ALA A 292 -13.84 3.43 -4.73
C ALA A 292 -12.78 4.32 -4.08
N ASN A 293 -11.55 3.83 -4.00
CA ASN A 293 -10.36 4.61 -3.67
C ASN A 293 -9.53 4.76 -4.96
N ILE A 294 -9.17 5.98 -5.34
CA ILE A 294 -8.11 6.20 -6.34
C ILE A 294 -6.77 6.35 -5.61
N TYR A 295 -5.69 5.88 -6.22
CA TYR A 295 -4.32 5.93 -5.72
C TYR A 295 -3.46 6.62 -6.76
N LEU A 296 -3.05 7.84 -6.43
CA LEU A 296 -2.34 8.75 -7.32
C LEU A 296 -0.86 8.71 -6.99
N ARG A 297 -0.05 8.33 -7.98
CA ARG A 297 1.39 8.18 -7.85
C ARG A 297 2.11 9.51 -7.88
N LEU A 298 2.90 9.79 -6.85
CA LEU A 298 3.69 11.01 -6.73
C LEU A 298 5.05 10.93 -7.46
N PRO A 299 5.77 9.79 -7.46
CA PRO A 299 6.96 9.63 -8.30
C PRO A 299 6.65 10.00 -9.75
N ASP A 300 7.62 10.62 -10.41
CA ASP A 300 7.54 11.21 -11.76
C ASP A 300 6.61 12.44 -11.93
N ASN A 301 5.73 12.73 -10.96
CA ASN A 301 4.89 13.94 -10.99
C ASN A 301 5.39 15.08 -10.12
N THR A 302 6.33 14.81 -9.20
CA THR A 302 6.91 15.78 -8.26
C THR A 302 8.43 15.69 -8.28
N GLY A 303 9.11 16.83 -8.22
CA GLY A 303 10.57 16.91 -8.17
C GLY A 303 11.17 16.66 -6.78
N SER A 304 10.37 16.75 -5.71
CA SER A 304 10.82 16.51 -4.34
C SER A 304 9.67 16.10 -3.42
N ASP A 305 10.03 15.54 -2.25
CA ASP A 305 9.04 15.25 -1.20
C ASP A 305 8.39 16.52 -0.62
N ALA A 306 9.08 17.67 -0.68
CA ALA A 306 8.50 18.95 -0.28
C ALA A 306 7.38 19.39 -1.22
N GLU A 307 7.56 19.21 -2.54
CA GLU A 307 6.52 19.48 -3.52
C GLU A 307 5.34 18.52 -3.38
N ALA A 308 5.61 17.21 -3.26
CA ALA A 308 4.58 16.22 -2.98
C ALA A 308 3.78 16.58 -1.72
N ALA A 309 4.48 17.00 -0.66
CA ALA A 309 3.85 17.36 0.59
C ALA A 309 2.94 18.59 0.45
N ALA A 310 3.37 19.61 -0.32
CA ALA A 310 2.55 20.79 -0.59
C ALA A 310 1.27 20.46 -1.37
N ARG A 311 1.34 19.57 -2.36
CA ARG A 311 0.16 19.14 -3.13
C ARG A 311 -0.82 18.33 -2.27
N ILE A 312 -0.31 17.42 -1.44
CA ILE A 312 -1.13 16.66 -0.49
C ILE A 312 -1.77 17.60 0.54
N ALA A 313 -1.02 18.53 1.11
CA ALA A 313 -1.54 19.50 2.07
C ALA A 313 -2.67 20.33 1.46
N ARG A 314 -2.51 20.78 0.21
CA ARG A 314 -3.58 21.48 -0.52
C ARG A 314 -4.83 20.63 -0.67
N LEU A 315 -4.70 19.35 -0.98
CA LEU A 315 -5.83 18.43 -1.07
C LEU A 315 -6.50 18.22 0.31
N MET A 316 -5.72 18.09 1.38
CA MET A 316 -6.23 17.97 2.74
C MET A 316 -7.04 19.20 3.15
N GLU A 317 -6.55 20.41 2.88
CA GLU A 317 -7.26 21.67 3.14
C GLU A 317 -8.59 21.76 2.39
N LEU A 318 -8.63 21.34 1.12
CA LEU A 318 -9.86 21.31 0.32
C LEU A 318 -10.93 20.38 0.89
N GLU A 319 -10.52 19.34 1.62
CA GLU A 319 -11.40 18.39 2.30
C GLU A 319 -11.59 18.73 3.79
N GLY A 320 -11.07 19.88 4.27
CA GLY A 320 -11.19 20.30 5.67
C GLY A 320 -10.37 19.44 6.65
N ILE A 321 -9.33 18.77 6.18
CA ILE A 321 -8.40 17.96 6.99
C ILE A 321 -7.17 18.81 7.32
N ASP A 322 -6.75 18.82 8.58
CA ASP A 322 -5.55 19.53 9.03
C ASP A 322 -4.27 18.91 8.42
N PRO A 323 -3.50 19.64 7.60
CA PRO A 323 -2.29 19.10 6.96
C PRO A 323 -1.07 19.08 7.89
N ARG A 324 -1.11 19.73 9.06
CA ARG A 324 0.07 19.86 9.95
C ARG A 324 0.66 18.52 10.40
N PRO A 325 -0.14 17.50 10.80
CA PRO A 325 0.42 16.21 11.18
C PRO A 325 1.15 15.50 10.02
N HIS A 326 0.63 15.63 8.79
CA HIS A 326 1.30 15.08 7.60
C HIS A 326 2.64 15.77 7.33
N ALA A 327 2.68 17.11 7.40
CA ALA A 327 3.93 17.85 7.23
C ALA A 327 4.99 17.46 8.29
N GLU A 328 4.56 17.24 9.54
CA GLU A 328 5.44 16.80 10.62
C GLU A 328 5.95 15.36 10.42
N ILE A 329 5.10 14.45 9.92
CA ILE A 329 5.52 13.09 9.55
C ILE A 329 6.64 13.16 8.50
N VAL A 330 6.43 13.92 7.41
CA VAL A 330 7.42 14.06 6.34
C VAL A 330 8.72 14.64 6.91
N ARG A 331 8.64 15.74 7.67
CA ARG A 331 9.81 16.37 8.31
C ARG A 331 10.62 15.40 9.17
N ARG A 332 9.97 14.51 9.93
CA ARG A 332 10.64 13.52 10.78
C ARG A 332 11.28 12.40 9.95
N LEU A 333 10.60 11.92 8.91
CA LEU A 333 11.10 10.84 8.06
C LEU A 333 12.23 11.30 7.11
N THR A 334 12.27 12.58 6.78
CA THR A 334 13.33 13.18 5.97
C THR A 334 14.39 13.90 6.80
N ALA A 335 14.34 13.84 8.13
CA ALA A 335 15.34 14.46 8.99
C ALA A 335 16.75 13.96 8.64
N GLY A 336 17.65 14.88 8.29
CA GLY A 336 19.02 14.55 7.86
C GLY A 336 19.17 14.26 6.36
N ARG A 337 18.09 14.28 5.58
CA ARG A 337 18.12 14.25 4.10
C ARG A 337 18.08 15.68 3.55
N GLY A 338 18.62 15.87 2.35
CA GLY A 338 18.50 17.16 1.64
C GLY A 338 17.03 17.47 1.27
N THR A 339 16.68 18.76 1.20
CA THR A 339 15.32 19.22 0.87
C THR A 339 14.87 18.84 -0.53
N ASP A 340 15.83 18.58 -1.43
CA ASP A 340 15.59 18.23 -2.83
C ASP A 340 15.53 16.71 -3.04
N THR A 341 15.51 15.92 -1.96
CA THR A 341 15.29 14.48 -2.06
C THR A 341 13.82 14.17 -2.31
N GLY A 342 13.56 13.22 -3.21
CA GLY A 342 12.24 12.70 -3.51
C GLY A 342 12.14 11.20 -3.25
N GLY A 343 10.93 10.66 -3.43
CA GLY A 343 10.67 9.23 -3.41
C GLY A 343 10.27 8.65 -2.05
N LEU A 344 10.10 9.47 -1.00
CA LEU A 344 9.48 8.99 0.25
C LEU A 344 7.97 8.80 0.04
N GLN A 345 7.28 9.81 -0.47
CA GLN A 345 5.83 9.75 -0.67
C GLN A 345 5.52 9.10 -2.02
N GLU A 346 5.03 7.86 -1.99
CA GLU A 346 4.76 7.06 -3.19
C GLU A 346 3.36 7.35 -3.76
N LEU A 347 2.33 7.23 -2.91
CA LEU A 347 0.93 7.34 -3.34
C LEU A 347 0.19 8.34 -2.44
N CYS A 348 -0.73 9.08 -3.05
CA CYS A 348 -1.83 9.74 -2.37
C CYS A 348 -3.14 9.01 -2.74
N SER A 349 -3.79 8.36 -1.78
CA SER A 349 -5.11 7.78 -1.99
C SER A 349 -6.22 8.77 -1.64
N TYR A 350 -7.28 8.79 -2.42
CA TYR A 350 -8.46 9.62 -2.21
C TYR A 350 -9.73 8.78 -2.33
N ARG A 351 -10.68 8.95 -1.40
CA ARG A 351 -11.98 8.27 -1.42
C ARG A 351 -13.10 9.18 -0.96
N THR A 352 -14.16 9.23 -1.75
CA THR A 352 -15.42 9.86 -1.37
C THR A 352 -16.27 8.88 -0.55
N ILE A 353 -16.89 9.38 0.51
CA ILE A 353 -17.81 8.60 1.35
C ILE A 353 -19.26 9.00 1.06
N SER A 354 -19.51 10.31 1.08
CA SER A 354 -20.76 10.94 0.67
C SER A 354 -20.49 12.40 0.25
N PRO A 355 -21.42 13.05 -0.46
CA PRO A 355 -21.28 14.44 -0.89
C PRO A 355 -21.08 15.44 0.26
N GLU A 356 -21.61 15.12 1.44
CA GLU A 356 -21.62 16.02 2.60
C GLU A 356 -20.43 15.82 3.55
N LEU A 357 -19.69 14.72 3.41
CA LEU A 357 -18.58 14.38 4.28
C LEU A 357 -17.23 14.63 3.60
N PRO A 358 -16.21 15.04 4.37
CA PRO A 358 -14.82 15.02 3.92
C PRO A 358 -14.45 13.70 3.27
N ALA A 359 -13.70 13.77 2.17
CA ALA A 359 -13.09 12.58 1.60
C ALA A 359 -12.02 12.02 2.55
N ASP A 360 -11.82 10.72 2.48
CA ASP A 360 -10.67 10.10 3.13
C ASP A 360 -9.42 10.31 2.27
N ILE A 361 -8.35 10.75 2.91
CA ILE A 361 -7.03 10.92 2.27
C ILE A 361 -6.06 9.94 2.93
N GLY A 362 -5.21 9.30 2.12
CA GLY A 362 -4.12 8.46 2.60
C GLY A 362 -2.82 8.75 1.88
N VAL A 363 -1.71 8.66 2.59
CA VAL A 363 -0.35 8.84 2.06
C VAL A 363 0.43 7.56 2.31
N TYR A 364 1.09 7.06 1.26
CA TYR A 364 1.88 5.83 1.27
C TYR A 364 3.35 6.22 1.18
N LEU A 365 4.17 5.62 2.03
CA LEU A 365 5.51 6.02 2.36
C LEU A 365 6.45 4.84 2.08
N ARG A 366 7.27 4.98 1.04
CA ARG A 366 8.30 4.00 0.66
C ARG A 366 9.67 4.56 1.03
N PHE A 367 10.56 3.66 1.41
CA PHE A 367 11.91 4.04 1.79
C PHE A 367 12.86 3.57 0.70
N SER A 368 13.60 4.49 0.08
CA SER A 368 14.69 4.18 -0.86
C SER A 368 15.82 3.47 -0.12
N THR A 369 15.65 2.17 0.11
CA THR A 369 16.51 1.36 0.98
C THR A 369 17.60 0.68 0.17
N TYR A 370 17.31 0.38 -1.10
CA TYR A 370 18.25 -0.22 -2.04
C TYR A 370 18.42 0.64 -3.29
N ASP A 371 19.55 0.43 -3.98
CA ASP A 371 19.91 1.18 -5.18
C ASP A 371 19.05 0.74 -6.39
N GLY A 372 18.16 1.63 -6.82
CA GLY A 372 17.36 1.47 -8.04
C GLY A 372 16.26 0.40 -7.95
N PRO A 373 15.41 0.29 -8.99
CA PRO A 373 14.36 -0.71 -9.05
C PRO A 373 14.94 -2.12 -9.28
N VAL A 374 14.22 -3.13 -8.81
CA VAL A 374 14.54 -4.55 -9.09
C VAL A 374 14.35 -4.80 -10.59
N VAL A 375 15.41 -5.27 -11.25
CA VAL A 375 15.43 -5.65 -12.67
C VAL A 375 14.87 -7.05 -12.89
#